data_AF-A0A060NKR6-F1
#
_entry.id   AF-A0A060NKR6-F1
#
_cell.length_a   1.000
_cell.length_b   1.000
_cell.length_c   1.000
_cell.angle_alpha   90.00
_cell.angle_beta   90.00
_cell.angle_gamma   90.00
#
_symmetry.space_group_name_H-M   'P 1'
#
loop_
_entity.id
_entity.type
_entity.pdbx_description
1 polymer ?
#
loop_
_entity_poly.entity_id
_entity_poly.type
_entity_poly.pdbx_seq_one_letter_code
_entity_poly.pdbx_strand_id
1 'polypeptide(L)'
;MVTWNPLLAEVAATPKVSMLFDSSKIPGEIIDLLVVNSKTLVENPDFGKALVGAWYEVMAIMSSNTPQGIAARTQMAEASGTDLKGFEAQLATTKMFYTAKDANAFSVNKELPATMTKVSQFSFKHGLLGEGARSAESIGMQFANTQTGNAMNVKLRFDPTFMKMAADGLIKPA
;
A
#
# COMPACT_ATOMS: atom_id res chain seq x y z
N MET A 1 -10.05 19.91 -7.88
CA MET A 1 -10.39 18.47 -7.94
C MET A 1 -9.25 17.68 -7.31
N VAL A 2 -9.56 16.57 -6.65
CA VAL A 2 -8.56 15.62 -6.11
C VAL A 2 -8.80 14.29 -6.82
N THR A 3 -7.76 13.68 -7.39
CA THR A 3 -7.87 12.44 -8.17
C THR A 3 -6.53 11.69 -8.21
N TRP A 4 -6.52 10.52 -8.85
CA TRP A 4 -5.40 9.62 -9.01
C TRP A 4 -5.11 9.38 -10.51
N ASN A 5 -3.98 8.75 -10.83
CA ASN A 5 -3.67 8.37 -12.21
C ASN A 5 -4.59 7.25 -12.70
N PRO A 6 -5.01 7.21 -13.98
CA PRO A 6 -4.57 8.09 -15.08
C PRO A 6 -5.27 9.45 -15.14
N LEU A 7 -6.41 9.64 -14.46
CA LEU A 7 -7.24 10.87 -14.56
C LEU A 7 -6.47 12.14 -14.16
N LEU A 8 -5.55 12.04 -13.19
CA LEU A 8 -4.66 13.13 -12.81
C LEU A 8 -3.85 13.66 -13.99
N ALA A 9 -3.32 12.77 -14.83
CA ALA A 9 -2.50 13.14 -15.99
C ALA A 9 -3.34 13.84 -17.06
N GLU A 10 -4.56 13.37 -17.32
CA GLU A 10 -5.50 13.98 -18.26
C GLU A 10 -5.87 15.41 -17.83
N VAL A 11 -6.13 15.60 -16.54
CA VAL A 11 -6.54 16.88 -15.98
C VAL A 11 -5.38 17.86 -15.96
N ALA A 12 -4.16 17.40 -15.64
CA ALA A 12 -2.96 18.21 -15.70
C ALA A 12 -2.63 18.70 -17.12
N ALA A 13 -3.05 17.96 -18.15
CA ALA A 13 -2.90 18.38 -19.56
C ALA A 13 -3.94 19.43 -20.01
N THR A 14 -4.98 19.69 -19.20
CA THR A 14 -6.01 20.68 -19.55
C THR A 14 -5.46 22.11 -19.43
N PRO A 15 -5.66 22.99 -20.43
CA PRO A 15 -5.21 24.37 -20.36
C PRO A 15 -5.74 25.11 -19.13
N LYS A 16 -4.90 25.98 -18.55
CA LYS A 16 -5.20 26.79 -17.35
C LYS A 16 -5.46 25.97 -16.07
N VAL A 17 -5.05 24.71 -16.03
CA VAL A 17 -4.97 23.92 -14.80
C VAL A 17 -3.56 23.99 -14.23
N SER A 18 -3.45 24.07 -12.90
CA SER A 18 -2.18 23.97 -12.18
C SER A 18 -2.28 22.93 -11.06
N MET A 19 -1.21 22.16 -10.88
CA MET A 19 -1.09 21.25 -9.75
C MET A 19 -0.74 22.07 -8.50
N LEU A 20 -1.62 22.03 -7.49
CA LEU A 20 -1.42 22.76 -6.24
C LEU A 20 -0.73 21.89 -5.17
N PHE A 21 -0.94 20.58 -5.22
CA PHE A 21 -0.44 19.62 -4.24
C PHE A 21 -0.42 18.22 -4.86
N ASP A 22 0.50 17.38 -4.40
CA ASP A 22 0.63 15.96 -4.77
C ASP A 22 1.08 15.13 -3.55
N SER A 23 0.88 13.81 -3.60
CA SER A 23 1.14 12.90 -2.48
C SER A 23 2.63 12.73 -2.13
N SER A 24 3.57 13.16 -2.98
CA SER A 24 5.00 13.14 -2.64
C SER A 24 5.33 14.07 -1.47
N LYS A 25 4.46 15.04 -1.18
CA LYS A 25 4.57 15.99 -0.07
C LYS A 25 4.07 15.43 1.28
N ILE A 26 3.45 14.25 1.29
CA ILE A 26 2.94 13.54 2.49
C ILE A 26 3.34 12.05 2.45
N PRO A 27 4.65 11.75 2.41
CA PRO A 27 5.13 10.39 2.25
C PRO A 27 4.63 9.47 3.37
N GLY A 28 4.06 8.33 2.98
CA GLY A 28 3.55 7.32 3.91
C GLY A 28 2.17 7.59 4.50
N GLU A 29 1.54 8.73 4.24
CA GLU A 29 0.15 9.00 4.69
C GLU A 29 -0.91 8.29 3.82
N ILE A 30 -0.58 8.01 2.55
CA ILE A 30 -1.41 7.23 1.63
C ILE A 30 -0.67 5.93 1.35
N ILE A 31 -1.30 4.80 1.68
CA ILE A 31 -0.71 3.46 1.58
C ILE A 31 -1.71 2.54 0.90
N ASP A 32 -1.32 1.97 -0.23
CA ASP A 32 -2.06 0.87 -0.85
C ASP A 32 -1.65 -0.45 -0.20
N LEU A 33 -2.65 -1.23 0.25
CA LEU A 33 -2.44 -2.45 1.01
C LEU A 33 -3.25 -3.60 0.41
N LEU A 34 -2.62 -4.77 0.30
CA LEU A 34 -3.33 -6.04 0.28
C LEU A 34 -3.61 -6.46 1.73
N VAL A 35 -4.88 -6.56 2.10
CA VAL A 35 -5.29 -6.87 3.47
C VAL A 35 -6.03 -8.19 3.50
N VAL A 36 -5.69 -9.05 4.46
CA VAL A 36 -6.33 -10.36 4.66
C VAL A 36 -6.95 -10.47 6.05
N ASN A 37 -7.91 -11.40 6.20
CA ASN A 37 -8.53 -11.67 7.48
C ASN A 37 -7.53 -12.33 8.45
N SER A 38 -7.41 -11.77 9.66
CA SER A 38 -6.43 -12.26 10.65
C SER A 38 -6.68 -13.70 11.11
N LYS A 39 -7.94 -14.13 11.24
CA LYS A 39 -8.26 -15.51 11.65
C LYS A 39 -7.82 -16.50 10.56
N THR A 40 -8.18 -16.21 9.30
CA THR A 40 -7.77 -17.02 8.15
C THR A 40 -6.25 -17.13 8.05
N LEU A 41 -5.52 -16.02 8.26
CA LEU A 41 -4.06 -16.03 8.18
C LEU A 41 -3.40 -16.83 9.31
N VAL A 42 -3.96 -16.78 10.53
CA VAL A 42 -3.47 -17.58 11.67
C VAL A 42 -3.75 -19.08 11.46
N GLU A 43 -4.94 -19.41 10.96
CA GLU A 43 -5.34 -20.80 10.71
C GLU A 43 -4.64 -21.41 9.49
N ASN A 44 -4.22 -20.58 8.53
CA ASN A 44 -3.52 -21.00 7.33
C ASN A 44 -2.33 -20.06 7.02
N PRO A 45 -1.17 -20.23 7.66
CA PRO A 45 0.00 -19.41 7.38
C PRO A 45 0.59 -19.66 5.98
N ASP A 46 0.37 -20.83 5.38
CA ASP A 46 0.84 -21.11 4.01
C ASP A 46 0.11 -20.27 2.97
N PHE A 47 -1.14 -19.88 3.22
CA PHE A 47 -1.83 -18.86 2.42
C PHE A 47 -1.10 -17.52 2.43
N GLY A 48 -0.61 -17.07 3.60
CA GLY A 48 0.20 -15.85 3.71
C GLY A 48 1.50 -15.95 2.91
N LYS A 49 2.20 -17.09 3.01
CA LYS A 49 3.43 -17.32 2.23
C LYS A 49 3.17 -17.32 0.73
N ALA A 50 2.09 -17.97 0.29
CA ALA A 50 1.72 -18.04 -1.13
C ALA A 50 1.39 -16.66 -1.70
N LEU A 51 0.62 -15.84 -0.99
CA LEU A 51 0.31 -14.47 -1.41
C LEU A 51 1.58 -13.61 -1.54
N VAL A 52 2.48 -13.71 -0.57
CA VAL A 52 3.74 -12.94 -0.58
C VAL A 52 4.68 -13.42 -1.68
N GLY A 53 4.79 -14.74 -1.89
CA GLY A 53 5.57 -15.32 -2.99
C GLY A 53 5.07 -14.83 -4.35
N ALA A 54 3.77 -14.98 -4.61
CA ALA A 54 3.14 -14.54 -5.85
C ALA A 54 3.31 -13.02 -6.07
N TRP A 55 3.16 -12.21 -5.02
CA TRP A 55 3.36 -10.76 -5.11
C TRP A 55 4.77 -10.41 -5.59
N TYR A 56 5.81 -11.00 -5.00
CA TYR A 56 7.19 -10.68 -5.39
C TYR A 56 7.64 -11.35 -6.69
N GLU A 57 7.00 -12.43 -7.12
CA GLU A 57 7.13 -12.94 -8.49
C GLU A 57 6.63 -11.90 -9.51
N VAL A 58 5.42 -11.38 -9.31
CA VAL A 58 4.84 -10.35 -10.18
C VAL A 58 5.67 -9.07 -10.13
N MET A 59 6.15 -8.63 -8.96
CA MET A 59 7.03 -7.46 -8.87
C MET A 59 8.34 -7.67 -9.65
N ALA A 60 8.93 -8.88 -9.61
CA ALA A 60 10.14 -9.19 -10.36
C ALA A 60 9.90 -9.17 -11.89
N ILE A 61 8.80 -9.77 -12.36
CA ILE A 61 8.41 -9.72 -13.78
C ILE A 61 8.14 -8.28 -14.21
N MET A 62 7.27 -7.58 -13.48
CA MET A 62 6.81 -6.23 -13.79
C MET A 62 7.93 -5.20 -13.74
N SER A 63 8.98 -5.39 -12.93
CA SER A 63 10.14 -4.47 -12.89
C SER A 63 11.22 -4.79 -13.93
N SER A 64 11.11 -5.91 -14.64
CA SER A 64 12.11 -6.32 -15.63
C SER A 64 11.94 -5.59 -16.97
N ASN A 65 13.05 -5.35 -17.70
CA ASN A 65 13.03 -4.81 -19.07
C ASN A 65 12.90 -5.90 -20.15
N THR A 66 12.42 -7.08 -19.76
CA THR A 66 12.25 -8.22 -20.66
C THR A 66 10.94 -8.07 -21.47
N PRO A 67 10.78 -8.80 -22.59
CA PRO A 67 9.50 -8.88 -23.30
C PRO A 67 8.33 -9.26 -22.37
N GLN A 68 8.58 -10.14 -21.40
CA GLN A 68 7.62 -10.57 -20.39
C GLN A 68 7.24 -9.41 -19.45
N GLY A 69 8.22 -8.61 -19.00
CA GLY A 69 7.97 -7.43 -18.18
C GLY A 69 7.18 -6.35 -18.91
N ILE A 70 7.50 -6.11 -20.19
CA ILE A 70 6.74 -5.20 -21.05
C ILE A 70 5.31 -5.71 -21.23
N ALA A 71 5.13 -7.00 -21.52
CA ALA A 71 3.79 -7.59 -21.66
C ALA A 71 2.96 -7.46 -20.38
N ALA A 72 3.56 -7.72 -19.21
CA ALA A 72 2.91 -7.56 -17.92
C ALA A 72 2.48 -6.10 -17.68
N ARG A 73 3.36 -5.13 -17.92
CA ARG A 73 3.04 -3.70 -17.76
C ARG A 73 1.98 -3.23 -18.77
N THR A 74 1.99 -3.75 -20.00
CA THR A 74 0.92 -3.46 -20.99
C THR A 74 -0.43 -4.00 -20.53
N GLN A 75 -0.51 -5.24 -20.01
CA GLN A 75 -1.76 -5.78 -19.48
C GLN A 75 -2.28 -4.97 -18.28
N MET A 76 -1.39 -4.58 -17.36
CA MET A 76 -1.76 -3.74 -16.22
C MET A 76 -2.18 -2.33 -16.66
N ALA A 77 -1.57 -1.79 -17.71
CA ALA A 77 -1.96 -0.52 -18.31
C ALA A 77 -3.41 -0.56 -18.81
N GLU A 78 -3.75 -1.57 -19.61
CA GLU A 78 -5.11 -1.79 -20.12
C GLU A 78 -6.12 -1.94 -18.98
N ALA A 79 -5.79 -2.75 -17.96
CA ALA A 79 -6.62 -2.92 -16.77
C ALA A 79 -6.80 -1.62 -15.96
N SER A 80 -5.82 -0.72 -16.03
CA SER A 80 -5.84 0.60 -15.38
C SER A 80 -6.43 1.71 -16.28
N GLY A 81 -6.94 1.36 -17.46
CA GLY A 81 -7.55 2.31 -18.39
C GLY A 81 -6.57 3.25 -19.08
N THR A 82 -5.31 2.82 -19.28
CA THR A 82 -4.24 3.61 -19.92
C THR A 82 -3.41 2.76 -20.89
N ASP A 83 -2.52 3.38 -21.66
CA ASP A 83 -1.47 2.67 -22.42
C ASP A 83 -0.19 2.45 -21.58
N LEU A 84 0.76 1.70 -22.15
CA LEU A 84 2.05 1.40 -21.51
C LEU A 84 2.78 2.68 -21.06
N LYS A 85 2.81 3.71 -21.90
CA LYS A 85 3.48 4.98 -21.57
C LYS A 85 2.85 5.64 -20.35
N GLY A 86 1.52 5.68 -20.29
CA GLY A 86 0.78 6.21 -19.16
C GLY A 86 1.04 5.40 -17.91
N PHE A 87 1.01 4.06 -17.97
CA PHE A 87 1.30 3.19 -16.81
C PHE A 87 2.72 3.37 -16.27
N GLU A 88 3.74 3.45 -17.15
CA GLU A 88 5.13 3.75 -16.78
C GLU A 88 5.24 5.12 -16.09
N ALA A 89 4.49 6.13 -16.57
CA ALA A 89 4.43 7.43 -15.90
C ALA A 89 3.79 7.34 -14.51
N GLN A 90 2.78 6.48 -14.31
CA GLN A 90 2.22 6.24 -12.97
C GLN A 90 3.28 5.60 -12.06
N LEU A 91 3.92 4.52 -12.51
CA LEU A 91 4.96 3.82 -11.76
C LEU A 91 6.12 4.75 -11.37
N ALA A 92 6.49 5.70 -12.23
CA ALA A 92 7.53 6.69 -11.94
C ALA A 92 7.17 7.64 -10.79
N THR A 93 5.88 7.89 -10.56
CA THR A 93 5.37 8.74 -9.46
C THR A 93 5.01 7.96 -8.20
N THR A 94 4.87 6.63 -8.31
CA THR A 94 4.49 5.77 -7.19
C THR A 94 5.72 5.22 -6.47
N LYS A 95 5.75 5.38 -5.13
CA LYS A 95 6.77 4.71 -4.31
C LYS A 95 6.43 3.23 -4.17
N MET A 96 6.85 2.43 -5.15
CA MET A 96 6.70 0.98 -5.12
C MET A 96 7.70 0.33 -4.15
N PHE A 97 7.24 -0.69 -3.43
CA PHE A 97 8.09 -1.61 -2.68
C PHE A 97 8.40 -2.83 -3.53
N TYR A 98 9.26 -2.66 -4.54
CA TYR A 98 9.62 -3.74 -5.48
C TYR A 98 10.30 -4.95 -4.80
N THR A 99 10.89 -4.75 -3.62
CA THR A 99 11.55 -5.81 -2.85
C THR A 99 10.91 -6.01 -1.48
N ALA A 100 10.91 -7.27 -1.02
CA ALA A 100 10.45 -7.63 0.33
C ALA A 100 11.21 -6.90 1.43
N LYS A 101 12.50 -6.60 1.19
CA LYS A 101 13.33 -5.86 2.13
C LYS A 101 12.81 -4.44 2.34
N ASP A 102 12.44 -3.74 1.26
CA ASP A 102 11.93 -2.38 1.34
C ASP A 102 10.55 -2.34 2.01
N ALA A 103 9.65 -3.28 1.66
CA ALA A 103 8.34 -3.39 2.29
C ALA A 103 8.45 -3.72 3.79
N ASN A 104 9.34 -4.65 4.16
CA ASN A 104 9.59 -4.99 5.56
C ASN A 104 10.13 -3.79 6.33
N ALA A 105 11.11 -3.06 5.76
CA ALA A 105 11.67 -1.86 6.36
C ALA A 105 10.60 -0.79 6.62
N PHE A 106 9.66 -0.62 5.69
CA PHE A 106 8.50 0.27 5.88
C PHE A 106 7.59 -0.22 7.01
N SER A 107 7.23 -1.51 7.03
CA SER A 107 6.30 -2.07 8.01
C SER A 107 6.79 -2.00 9.47
N VAL A 108 8.10 -1.97 9.67
CA VAL A 108 8.74 -1.84 11.00
C VAL A 108 9.22 -0.42 11.30
N ASN A 109 8.99 0.54 10.39
CA ASN A 109 9.41 1.92 10.60
C ASN A 109 8.67 2.51 11.81
N LYS A 110 9.41 3.10 12.74
CA LYS A 110 8.89 3.77 13.94
C LYS A 110 7.97 4.96 13.63
N GLU A 111 8.03 5.52 12.42
CA GLU A 111 7.15 6.61 11.98
C GLU A 111 5.75 6.11 11.60
N LEU A 112 5.61 4.84 11.17
CA LEU A 112 4.34 4.30 10.70
C LEU A 112 3.22 4.38 11.76
N PRO A 113 3.44 4.04 13.05
CA PRO A 113 2.43 4.24 14.09
C PRO A 113 1.99 5.71 14.26
N ALA A 114 2.93 6.66 14.17
CA ALA A 114 2.63 8.08 14.30
C ALA A 114 1.81 8.58 13.10
N THR A 115 2.20 8.17 11.89
CA THR A 115 1.49 8.49 10.65
C THR A 115 0.06 7.93 10.67
N MET A 116 -0.12 6.67 11.02
CA MET A 116 -1.46 6.07 11.09
C MET A 116 -2.32 6.69 12.20
N THR A 117 -1.72 7.11 13.32
CA THR A 117 -2.42 7.87 14.36
C THR A 117 -2.90 9.23 13.83
N LYS A 118 -2.07 9.93 13.04
CA LYS A 118 -2.48 11.17 12.37
C LYS A 118 -3.66 10.93 11.41
N VAL A 119 -3.63 9.83 10.65
CA VAL A 119 -4.74 9.44 9.75
C VAL A 119 -6.02 9.14 10.52
N SER A 120 -5.95 8.45 11.67
CA SER A 120 -7.15 8.19 12.49
C SER A 120 -7.71 9.47 13.11
N GLN A 121 -6.84 10.39 13.57
CA GLN A 121 -7.24 11.70 14.08
C GLN A 121 -7.91 12.56 13.00
N PHE A 122 -7.32 12.61 11.81
CA PHE A 122 -7.91 13.29 10.66
C PHE A 122 -9.28 12.69 10.33
N SER A 123 -9.34 11.36 10.20
CA SER A 123 -10.58 10.65 9.90
C SER A 123 -11.67 10.94 10.93
N PHE A 124 -11.34 10.94 12.22
CA PHE A 124 -12.31 11.26 13.27
C PHE A 124 -12.79 12.71 13.19
N LYS A 125 -11.85 13.66 13.06
CA LYS A 125 -12.16 15.09 12.96
C LYS A 125 -13.14 15.40 11.82
N HIS A 126 -13.06 14.61 10.74
CA HIS A 126 -13.91 14.77 9.55
C HIS A 126 -15.07 13.77 9.48
N GLY A 127 -15.34 12.99 10.54
CA GLY A 127 -16.48 12.06 10.58
C GLY A 127 -16.32 10.80 9.71
N LEU A 128 -15.11 10.47 9.27
CA LEU A 128 -14.81 9.36 8.36
C LEU A 128 -14.61 8.01 9.07
N LEU A 129 -14.54 7.98 10.41
CA LEU A 129 -14.43 6.73 11.18
C LEU A 129 -15.79 6.03 11.41
N GLY A 130 -16.86 6.54 10.81
CA GLY A 130 -18.23 6.02 10.93
C GLY A 130 -19.02 6.67 12.06
N GLU A 131 -20.35 6.60 11.96
CA GLU A 131 -21.31 7.31 12.82
C GLU A 131 -21.21 6.95 14.31
N GLY A 132 -20.63 5.80 14.65
CA GLY A 132 -20.48 5.31 16.02
C GLY A 132 -19.12 5.61 16.69
N ALA A 133 -18.17 6.23 15.98
CA ALA A 133 -16.85 6.50 16.54
C ALA A 133 -16.94 7.59 17.62
N ARG A 134 -16.50 7.28 18.85
CA ARG A 134 -16.51 8.22 19.99
C ARG A 134 -15.22 9.04 20.12
N SER A 135 -14.15 8.57 19.49
CA SER A 135 -12.84 9.23 19.41
C SER A 135 -12.03 8.70 18.23
N ALA A 136 -10.90 9.37 17.93
CA ALA A 136 -9.89 8.89 16.98
C ALA A 136 -9.24 7.56 17.38
N GLU A 137 -9.44 7.13 18.64
CA GLU A 137 -8.91 5.89 19.20
C GLU A 137 -9.94 4.76 19.17
N SER A 138 -11.14 4.95 18.62
CA SER A 138 -12.23 3.97 18.65
C SER A 138 -11.83 2.59 18.08
N ILE A 139 -10.88 2.57 17.15
CA ILE A 139 -10.27 1.36 16.58
C ILE A 139 -8.82 1.23 17.04
N GLY A 140 -8.40 -0.01 17.34
CA GLY A 140 -7.01 -0.34 17.60
C GLY A 140 -6.25 -0.70 16.32
N MET A 141 -5.00 -0.25 16.24
CA MET A 141 -4.06 -0.61 15.18
C MET A 141 -2.81 -1.23 15.79
N GLN A 142 -2.49 -2.47 15.39
CA GLN A 142 -1.28 -3.18 15.80
C GLN A 142 -0.17 -2.95 14.77
N PHE A 143 1.04 -2.69 15.27
CA PHE A 143 2.28 -2.61 14.48
C PHE A 143 3.29 -3.61 15.04
N ALA A 144 4.47 -3.71 14.40
CA ALA A 144 5.51 -4.67 14.77
C ALA A 144 5.84 -4.70 16.27
N ASN A 145 6.01 -3.53 16.90
CA ASN A 145 6.48 -3.42 18.29
C ASN A 145 5.55 -2.60 19.19
N THR A 146 4.44 -2.09 18.67
CA THR A 146 3.57 -1.17 19.39
C THR A 146 2.14 -1.25 18.89
N GLN A 147 1.22 -0.66 19.64
CA GLN A 147 -0.18 -0.55 19.29
C GLN A 147 -0.67 0.87 19.58
N THR A 148 -1.61 1.35 18.79
CA THR A 148 -2.29 2.64 19.00
C THR A 148 -3.80 2.45 19.01
N GLY A 149 -4.53 3.39 19.60
CA GLY A 149 -5.99 3.31 19.72
C GLY A 149 -6.48 2.26 20.72
N ASN A 150 -7.71 1.78 20.53
CA ASN A 150 -8.38 0.89 21.49
C ASN A 150 -7.84 -0.55 21.45
N ALA A 151 -7.15 -0.96 22.51
CA ALA A 151 -6.59 -2.30 22.65
C ALA A 151 -7.60 -3.44 22.70
N MET A 152 -8.83 -3.17 23.12
CA MET A 152 -9.91 -4.16 23.13
C MET A 152 -10.60 -4.28 21.76
N ASN A 153 -10.23 -3.46 20.78
CA ASN A 153 -10.90 -3.37 19.48
C ASN A 153 -9.91 -3.24 18.31
N VAL A 154 -8.91 -4.12 18.24
CA VAL A 154 -7.91 -4.10 17.17
C VAL A 154 -8.52 -4.57 15.83
N LYS A 155 -8.58 -3.66 14.85
CA LYS A 155 -9.17 -3.90 13.52
C LYS A 155 -8.17 -3.92 12.38
N LEU A 156 -7.00 -3.30 12.54
CA LEU A 156 -5.95 -3.27 11.53
C LEU A 156 -4.62 -3.74 12.15
N ARG A 157 -3.87 -4.55 11.42
CA ARG A 157 -2.60 -5.10 11.86
C ARG A 157 -1.57 -4.96 10.73
N PHE A 158 -0.51 -4.20 10.99
CA PHE A 158 0.69 -4.16 10.17
C PHE A 158 1.64 -5.24 10.70
N ASP A 159 1.41 -6.48 10.26
CA ASP A 159 2.19 -7.65 10.67
C ASP A 159 3.41 -7.84 9.74
N PRO A 160 4.65 -7.67 10.24
CA PRO A 160 5.84 -7.79 9.41
C PRO A 160 6.22 -9.24 9.11
N THR A 161 5.58 -10.24 9.73
CA THR A 161 6.06 -11.64 9.75
C THR A 161 6.38 -12.18 8.36
N PHE A 162 5.43 -12.11 7.43
CA PHE A 162 5.61 -12.69 6.09
C PHE A 162 6.53 -11.84 5.20
N MET A 163 6.49 -10.51 5.32
CA MET A 163 7.44 -9.63 4.61
C MET A 163 8.87 -9.88 5.08
N LYS A 164 9.09 -10.06 6.38
CA LYS A 164 10.38 -10.42 6.96
C LYS A 164 10.85 -11.77 6.44
N MET A 165 9.99 -12.78 6.44
CA MET A 165 10.34 -14.10 5.89
C MET A 165 10.78 -14.02 4.42
N ALA A 166 10.07 -13.25 3.59
CA ALA A 166 10.47 -13.04 2.19
C ALA A 166 11.79 -12.25 2.08
N ALA A 167 11.99 -11.22 2.90
CA ALA A 167 13.25 -10.46 2.94
C ALA A 167 14.45 -11.31 3.38
N ASP A 168 14.22 -12.28 4.28
CA ASP A 168 15.22 -13.26 4.73
C ASP A 168 15.42 -14.42 3.74
N GLY A 169 14.67 -14.46 2.62
CA GLY A 169 14.77 -15.52 1.61
C GLY A 169 14.04 -16.82 1.95
N LEU A 170 13.19 -16.82 2.97
CA LEU A 170 12.41 -17.99 3.43
C LEU A 170 11.10 -18.19 2.65
N ILE A 171 10.66 -17.18 1.90
CA ILE A 171 9.58 -17.26 0.92
C ILE A 171 10.19 -16.93 -0.43
N LYS A 172 10.06 -17.84 -1.39
CA LYS A 172 10.51 -17.62 -2.76
C LYS A 172 9.31 -17.17 -3.62
N PRO A 173 9.57 -16.39 -4.69
CA PRO A 173 8.64 -16.30 -5.82
C PRO A 173 8.17 -17.71 -6.22
N ALA A 174 6.89 -17.84 -6.60
CA ALA A 174 6.36 -19.14 -6.99
C ALA A 174 6.99 -19.66 -8.29
#